data_AF-A0A970TZN4-F1
#
_entry.id   AF-A0A970TZN4-F1
#
_cell.length_a   1.000
_cell.length_b   1.000
_cell.length_c   1.000
_cell.angle_alpha   90.00
_cell.angle_beta   90.00
_cell.angle_gamma   90.00
#
_symmetry.space_group_name_H-M   'P 1'
#
loop_
_entity.id
_entity.type
_entity.pdbx_description
1 polymer ?
#
loop_
_entity_poly.entity_id
_entity_poly.type
_entity_poly.pdbx_seq_one_letter_code
_entity_poly.pdbx_strand_id
1 'polypeptide(L)'
;MPETINVTGHVMDENSGQGIPSLRIEVWPAQAPGRQPLARTTTGADGRFALEISSRTGTMDIEIKVYADDKLLTHVDKQIRRNQLTDGPVAIRVRPETPAAGGVTAFSGRVCHTGGNPVVAARIELHQVGPQASERLAGAVTGPDGDFDVKVDRRLADALPDKALLLKLVDPEGAEVATSGVLGPAPLGRRINFLIDDRRFAGETRFARMRQPLDPLLRGMVVDRIGAAGARQDFQYLSRMANLPKRDVERVVRARQMAAETSLEPELFYACLTQGLPADLDRILAQTPEMLTAILTQAGKKNAIRSLSAQETTAAVTQIKEAWVKRLLKNEPAGESLVRLI
;
A
#
# COMPACT_ATOMS: atom_id res chain seq x y z
N MET A 1 15.79 30.86 31.65
CA MET A 1 15.86 29.59 30.89
C MET A 1 14.45 29.27 30.40
N PRO A 2 14.26 28.71 29.19
CA PRO A 2 12.94 28.23 28.78
C PRO A 2 12.49 27.10 29.73
N GLU A 3 11.24 27.15 30.17
CA GLU A 3 10.64 26.13 31.05
C GLU A 3 9.68 25.25 30.24
N THR A 4 9.65 23.96 30.55
CA THR A 4 8.79 22.97 29.87
C THR A 4 7.44 22.85 30.58
N ILE A 5 6.36 22.86 29.80
CA ILE A 5 4.97 22.71 30.24
C ILE A 5 4.40 21.47 29.54
N ASN A 6 3.81 20.56 30.32
CA ASN A 6 3.18 19.34 29.79
C ASN A 6 1.70 19.59 29.52
N VAL A 7 1.25 19.29 28.31
CA VAL A 7 -0.16 19.35 27.92
C VAL A 7 -0.64 17.92 27.69
N THR A 8 -1.68 17.53 28.42
CA THR A 8 -2.32 16.21 28.28
C THR A 8 -3.81 16.37 27.99
N GLY A 9 -4.37 15.43 27.24
CA GLY A 9 -5.78 15.45 26.93
C GLY A 9 -6.29 14.15 26.34
N HIS A 10 -7.59 14.15 26.05
CA HIS A 10 -8.32 13.01 25.52
C HIS A 10 -9.25 13.50 24.42
N VAL A 11 -9.02 13.01 23.20
CA VAL A 11 -9.92 13.24 22.07
C VAL A 11 -10.93 12.11 22.00
N MET A 12 -12.19 12.46 22.14
CA MET A 12 -13.31 11.51 22.13
C MET A 12 -14.27 11.83 21.00
N ASP A 13 -14.84 10.77 20.44
CA ASP A 13 -15.99 10.86 19.56
C ASP A 13 -17.20 11.42 20.35
N GLU A 14 -17.82 12.47 19.83
CA GLU A 14 -18.90 13.17 20.53
C GLU A 14 -20.12 12.28 20.79
N ASN A 15 -20.38 11.29 19.91
CA ASN A 15 -21.56 10.45 19.98
C ASN A 15 -21.36 9.25 20.91
N SER A 16 -20.22 8.57 20.78
CA SER A 16 -19.92 7.32 21.49
C SER A 16 -19.14 7.51 22.78
N GLY A 17 -18.48 8.66 22.94
CA GLY A 17 -17.56 8.92 24.05
C GLY A 17 -16.28 8.07 24.00
N GLN A 18 -16.07 7.28 22.94
CA GLN A 18 -14.85 6.50 22.76
C GLN A 18 -13.70 7.37 22.30
N GLY A 19 -12.48 7.02 22.72
CA GLY A 19 -11.27 7.70 22.27
C GLY A 19 -10.99 7.44 20.79
N ILE A 20 -10.57 8.49 20.06
CA ILE A 20 -10.26 8.37 18.64
C ILE A 20 -8.73 8.30 18.46
N PRO A 21 -8.19 7.19 17.96
CA PRO A 21 -6.75 7.04 17.77
C PRO A 21 -6.26 7.75 16.51
N SER A 22 -4.95 7.94 16.43
CA SER A 22 -4.26 8.39 15.21
C SER A 22 -4.63 9.79 14.71
N LEU A 23 -5.22 10.65 15.55
CA LEU A 23 -5.48 12.05 15.21
C LEU A 23 -4.25 12.90 15.48
N ARG A 24 -3.90 13.79 14.55
CA ARG A 24 -2.79 14.74 14.72
C ARG A 24 -3.25 15.89 15.60
N ILE A 25 -2.51 16.13 16.67
CA ILE A 25 -2.74 17.23 17.62
C ILE A 25 -1.63 18.24 17.45
N GLU A 26 -1.99 19.51 17.33
CA GLU A 26 -1.05 20.60 17.27
C GLU A 26 -1.39 21.69 18.29
N VAL A 27 -0.37 22.25 18.91
CA VAL A 27 -0.52 23.36 19.85
C VAL A 27 0.08 24.62 19.25
N TRP A 28 -0.72 25.67 19.19
CA TRP A 28 -0.40 26.93 18.55
C TRP A 28 -0.46 28.07 19.57
N PRO A 29 0.30 29.16 19.39
CA PRO A 29 0.12 30.37 20.18
C PRO A 29 -1.14 31.13 19.71
N ALA A 30 -2.09 31.40 20.60
CA ALA A 30 -3.39 31.98 20.23
C ALA A 30 -3.28 33.40 19.62
N GLN A 31 -2.26 34.18 20.02
CA GLN A 31 -2.08 35.58 19.62
C GLN A 31 -1.00 35.79 18.55
N ALA A 32 -0.56 34.75 17.85
CA ALA A 32 0.45 34.87 16.80
C ALA A 32 0.13 34.02 15.56
N PRO A 33 -0.94 34.36 14.81
CA PRO A 33 -1.26 33.70 13.55
C PRO A 33 -0.09 33.78 12.56
N GLY A 34 0.25 32.67 11.91
CA GLY A 34 1.34 32.57 10.92
C GLY A 34 2.68 32.04 11.45
N ARG A 35 2.78 31.65 12.72
CA ARG A 35 3.95 30.94 13.27
C ARG A 35 3.81 29.41 13.15
N GLN A 36 4.90 28.67 13.27
CA GLN A 36 4.85 27.20 13.36
C GLN A 36 4.19 26.74 14.69
N PRO A 37 3.61 25.52 14.75
CA PRO A 37 3.10 24.97 15.99
C PRO A 37 4.21 24.88 17.05
N LEU A 38 3.85 25.15 18.30
CA LEU A 38 4.73 25.03 19.47
C LEU A 38 5.13 23.57 19.73
N ALA A 39 4.19 22.65 19.46
CA ALA A 39 4.40 21.21 19.55
C ALA A 39 3.33 20.46 18.76
N ARG A 40 3.63 19.20 18.44
CA ARG A 40 2.76 18.28 17.71
C ARG A 40 2.87 16.89 18.32
N THR A 41 1.76 16.17 18.35
CA THR A 41 1.70 14.75 18.73
C THR A 41 0.56 14.06 18.00
N THR A 42 0.36 12.77 18.26
CA THR A 42 -0.75 11.98 17.72
C THR A 42 -1.48 11.29 18.88
N THR A 43 -2.81 11.16 18.79
CA THR A 43 -3.57 10.43 19.81
C THR A 43 -3.25 8.93 19.79
N GLY A 44 -3.12 8.34 20.98
CA GLY A 44 -2.91 6.91 21.17
C GLY A 44 -4.18 6.07 20.93
N ALA A 45 -4.07 4.75 21.11
CA ALA A 45 -5.16 3.80 20.87
C ALA A 45 -6.46 4.11 21.62
N ASP A 46 -6.37 4.76 22.78
CA ASP A 46 -7.49 5.16 23.63
C ASP A 46 -7.89 6.64 23.44
N GLY A 47 -7.37 7.33 22.42
CA GLY A 47 -7.62 8.74 22.13
C GLY A 47 -6.84 9.73 23.01
N ARG A 48 -5.99 9.27 23.92
CA ARG A 48 -5.20 10.17 24.79
C ARG A 48 -3.98 10.72 24.08
N PHE A 49 -3.57 11.92 24.47
CA PHE A 49 -2.34 12.54 23.97
C PHE A 49 -1.58 13.23 25.10
N ALA A 50 -0.26 13.34 24.91
CA ALA A 50 0.65 14.11 25.75
C ALA A 50 1.69 14.78 24.86
N LEU A 51 2.04 16.04 25.17
CA LEU A 51 3.08 16.80 24.47
C LEU A 51 3.68 17.84 25.41
N GLU A 52 4.92 18.23 25.12
CA GLU A 52 5.67 19.21 25.91
C GLU A 52 5.86 20.50 25.11
N ILE A 53 5.60 21.66 25.73
CA ILE A 53 5.84 22.98 25.12
C ILE A 53 6.78 23.81 25.99
N SER A 54 7.68 24.56 25.35
CA SER A 54 8.59 25.48 26.05
C SER A 54 8.01 26.89 26.14
N SER A 55 7.98 27.49 27.33
CA SER A 55 7.54 28.87 27.55
C SER A 55 8.57 29.69 28.32
N ARG A 56 8.60 31.01 28.09
CA ARG A 56 9.48 31.97 28.79
C ARG A 56 8.74 32.83 29.82
N THR A 57 7.42 32.95 29.70
CA THR A 57 6.61 33.97 30.41
C THR A 57 5.73 33.39 31.52
N GLY A 58 5.73 32.07 31.74
CA GLY A 58 4.97 31.39 32.79
C GLY A 58 3.44 31.35 32.56
N THR A 59 2.88 32.22 31.73
CA THR A 59 1.50 32.16 31.25
C THR A 59 1.48 32.30 29.73
N MET A 60 0.69 31.47 29.04
CA MET A 60 0.57 31.47 27.60
C MET A 60 -0.84 31.06 27.17
N ASP A 61 -1.42 31.83 26.26
CA ASP A 61 -2.65 31.46 25.58
C ASP A 61 -2.29 30.58 24.38
N ILE A 62 -2.88 29.38 24.36
CA ILE A 62 -2.68 28.39 23.32
C ILE A 62 -4.00 28.04 22.64
N GLU A 63 -3.87 27.62 21.39
CA GLU A 63 -4.93 27.01 20.61
C GLU A 63 -4.52 25.57 20.32
N ILE A 64 -5.36 24.60 20.69
CA ILE A 64 -5.14 23.18 20.41
C ILE A 64 -5.97 22.82 19.18
N LYS A 65 -5.32 22.41 18.09
CA LYS A 65 -5.95 22.00 16.85
C LYS A 65 -5.89 20.48 16.70
N VAL A 66 -7.01 19.89 16.28
CA VAL A 66 -7.13 18.46 16.04
C VAL A 66 -7.39 18.22 14.56
N TYR A 67 -6.55 17.41 13.94
CA TYR A 67 -6.62 17.06 12.54
C TYR A 67 -6.84 15.56 12.35
N ALA A 68 -7.67 15.22 11.36
CA ALA A 68 -7.61 13.93 10.69
C ALA A 68 -6.94 14.16 9.33
N ASP A 69 -5.83 13.49 9.11
CA ASP A 69 -4.92 13.77 7.99
C ASP A 69 -4.54 15.26 7.97
N ASP A 70 -4.97 16.00 6.95
CA ASP A 70 -4.75 17.45 6.82
C ASP A 70 -6.02 18.29 6.98
N LYS A 71 -7.15 17.67 7.34
CA LYS A 71 -8.39 18.38 7.62
C LYS A 71 -8.50 18.72 9.10
N LEU A 72 -8.65 20.01 9.41
CA LEU A 72 -8.96 20.48 10.76
C LEU A 72 -10.35 19.99 11.15
N LEU A 73 -10.44 19.17 12.19
CA LEU A 73 -11.72 18.68 12.74
C LEU A 73 -12.29 19.69 13.74
N THR A 74 -11.45 20.20 14.64
CA THR A 74 -11.84 21.18 15.67
C THR A 74 -10.62 21.92 16.20
N HIS A 75 -10.86 23.01 16.92
CA HIS A 75 -9.85 23.69 17.72
C HIS A 75 -10.45 24.12 19.07
N VAL A 76 -9.59 24.25 20.09
CA VAL A 76 -9.98 24.69 21.43
C VAL A 76 -8.96 25.69 21.94
N ASP A 77 -9.42 26.84 22.40
CA ASP A 77 -8.59 27.84 23.06
C ASP A 77 -8.45 27.52 24.55
N LYS A 78 -7.21 27.60 25.04
CA LYS A 78 -6.88 27.41 26.46
C LYS A 78 -5.80 28.38 26.90
N GLN A 79 -6.03 29.01 28.04
CA GLN A 79 -4.97 29.71 28.76
C GLN A 79 -4.26 28.72 29.68
N ILE A 80 -2.94 28.56 29.53
CA ILE A 80 -2.13 27.75 30.44
C ILE A 80 -1.31 28.66 31.34
N ARG A 81 -1.35 28.40 32.65
CA ARG A 81 -0.53 29.08 33.65
C ARG A 81 0.37 28.09 34.38
N ARG A 82 1.60 28.52 34.69
CA ARG A 82 2.68 27.79 35.38
C ARG A 82 2.22 26.93 36.57
N ASN A 83 1.27 27.45 37.35
CA ASN A 83 0.82 26.84 38.61
C ASN A 83 -0.66 26.41 38.61
N GLN A 84 -1.33 26.40 37.44
CA GLN A 84 -2.71 25.89 37.28
C GLN A 84 -2.75 24.64 36.39
N LEU A 85 -1.66 23.87 36.38
CA LEU A 85 -1.55 22.63 35.62
C LEU A 85 -2.25 21.48 36.36
N THR A 86 -3.49 21.69 36.82
CA THR A 86 -4.41 20.65 37.30
C THR A 86 -5.85 21.20 37.34
N ASP A 87 -6.50 21.28 36.18
CA ASP A 87 -7.97 21.06 36.11
C ASP A 87 -8.27 19.74 35.36
N GLY A 88 -7.27 18.85 35.31
CA GLY A 88 -7.37 17.55 34.64
C GLY A 88 -7.03 17.59 33.15
N PRO A 89 -7.04 16.42 32.49
CA PRO A 89 -6.77 16.31 31.06
C PRO A 89 -7.80 17.10 30.25
N VAL A 90 -7.34 17.77 29.19
CA VAL A 90 -8.25 18.49 28.27
C VAL A 90 -9.11 17.48 27.52
N ALA A 91 -10.42 17.47 27.79
CA ALA A 91 -11.37 16.68 27.02
C ALA A 91 -11.78 17.44 25.76
N ILE A 92 -11.48 16.88 24.59
CA ILE A 92 -11.85 17.43 23.29
C ILE A 92 -12.85 16.48 22.65
N ARG A 93 -14.06 16.96 22.37
CA ARG A 93 -15.07 16.19 21.64
C ARG A 93 -15.01 16.56 20.16
N VAL A 94 -14.90 15.55 19.31
CA VAL A 94 -14.93 15.72 17.85
C VAL A 94 -16.00 14.82 17.26
N ARG A 95 -16.59 15.26 16.15
CA ARG A 95 -17.32 14.37 15.24
C ARG A 95 -16.36 13.99 14.12
N PRO A 96 -15.69 12.83 14.20
CA PRO A 96 -14.94 12.37 13.04
C PRO A 96 -15.94 12.11 11.91
N GLU A 97 -15.68 12.65 10.73
CA GLU A 97 -16.39 12.28 9.50
C GLU A 97 -16.05 10.85 9.04
N THR A 98 -15.25 10.12 9.81
CA THR A 98 -14.88 8.72 9.56
C THR A 98 -15.53 7.85 10.63
N PRO A 99 -16.29 6.81 10.27
CA PRO A 99 -17.06 6.05 11.24
C PRO A 99 -16.12 5.26 12.15
N ALA A 100 -16.36 5.39 13.46
CA ALA A 100 -15.71 4.62 14.51
C ALA A 100 -15.77 3.11 14.21
N ALA A 101 -14.73 2.39 14.66
CA ALA A 101 -14.66 0.94 14.64
C ALA A 101 -15.91 0.35 15.33
N GLY A 102 -16.90 -0.05 14.53
CA GLY A 102 -18.24 -0.43 15.03
C GLY A 102 -19.40 -0.05 14.09
N GLY A 103 -19.14 0.68 12.99
CA GLY A 103 -20.17 0.98 11.98
C GLY A 103 -20.73 -0.24 11.24
N VAL A 104 -21.93 -0.07 10.68
CA VAL A 104 -22.58 -1.04 9.78
C VAL A 104 -21.95 -0.93 8.39
N THR A 105 -21.62 -2.06 7.77
CA THR A 105 -21.11 -2.08 6.39
C THR A 105 -22.18 -1.61 5.42
N ALA A 106 -21.97 -0.44 4.80
CA ALA A 106 -22.82 0.09 3.74
C ALA A 106 -22.47 -0.57 2.41
N PHE A 107 -21.18 -0.58 2.07
CA PHE A 107 -20.67 -1.18 0.83
C PHE A 107 -19.40 -1.97 1.11
N SER A 108 -19.25 -3.09 0.41
CA SER A 108 -18.00 -3.85 0.41
C SER A 108 -17.59 -4.16 -1.01
N GLY A 109 -16.34 -4.55 -1.22
CA GLY A 109 -15.89 -4.78 -2.58
C GLY A 109 -14.43 -5.11 -2.70
N ARG A 110 -13.98 -5.17 -3.96
CA ARG A 110 -12.58 -5.26 -4.32
C ARG A 110 -12.27 -4.32 -5.48
N VAL A 111 -11.12 -3.67 -5.42
CA VAL A 111 -10.55 -2.87 -6.50
C VAL A 111 -9.41 -3.65 -7.12
N CYS A 112 -9.55 -3.96 -8.41
CA CYS A 112 -8.54 -4.66 -9.18
C CYS A 112 -8.21 -3.88 -10.45
N HIS A 113 -7.01 -4.07 -10.97
CA HIS A 113 -6.67 -3.75 -12.35
C HIS A 113 -7.35 -4.71 -13.32
N THR A 114 -7.52 -4.30 -14.58
CA THR A 114 -7.90 -5.18 -15.70
C THR A 114 -7.02 -6.44 -15.80
N GLY A 115 -5.75 -6.33 -15.41
CA GLY A 115 -4.80 -7.44 -15.32
C GLY A 115 -4.98 -8.37 -14.09
N GLY A 116 -5.97 -8.12 -13.24
CA GLY A 116 -6.28 -8.92 -12.05
C GLY A 116 -5.46 -8.58 -10.79
N ASN A 117 -4.56 -7.59 -10.86
CA ASN A 117 -3.78 -7.16 -9.71
C ASN A 117 -4.66 -6.33 -8.75
N PRO A 118 -4.65 -6.59 -7.43
CA PRO A 118 -5.34 -5.73 -6.49
C PRO A 118 -4.73 -4.33 -6.44
N VAL A 119 -5.59 -3.33 -6.21
CA VAL A 119 -5.20 -1.94 -5.99
C VAL A 119 -5.19 -1.70 -4.49
N VAL A 120 -3.99 -1.47 -3.94
CA VAL A 120 -3.75 -1.33 -2.49
C VAL A 120 -3.67 0.15 -2.13
N ALA A 121 -4.11 0.50 -0.92
CA ALA A 121 -4.02 1.84 -0.35
C ALA A 121 -4.75 2.94 -1.13
N ALA A 122 -5.69 2.58 -2.00
CA ALA A 122 -6.57 3.55 -2.65
C ALA A 122 -7.75 3.90 -1.73
N ARG A 123 -8.25 5.14 -1.82
CA ARG A 123 -9.35 5.59 -0.98
C ARG A 123 -10.67 5.42 -1.74
N ILE A 124 -11.62 4.75 -1.11
CA ILE A 124 -13.01 4.67 -1.53
C ILE A 124 -13.79 5.72 -0.76
N GLU A 125 -14.59 6.51 -1.46
CA GLU A 125 -15.46 7.52 -0.87
C GLU A 125 -16.91 7.23 -1.25
N LEU A 126 -17.79 7.19 -0.25
CA LEU A 126 -19.23 7.14 -0.43
C LEU A 126 -19.78 8.56 -0.46
N HIS A 127 -20.50 8.90 -1.52
CA HIS A 127 -21.13 10.21 -1.69
C HIS A 127 -22.64 10.06 -1.87
N GLN A 128 -23.39 11.01 -1.33
CA GLN A 128 -24.78 11.25 -1.69
C GLN A 128 -24.83 12.15 -2.92
N VAL A 129 -25.61 11.75 -3.92
CA VAL A 129 -25.84 12.54 -5.13
C VAL A 129 -27.01 13.47 -4.90
N GLY A 130 -26.76 14.78 -5.02
CA GLY A 130 -27.79 15.81 -5.00
C GLY A 130 -27.92 16.54 -6.35
N PRO A 131 -28.93 17.42 -6.51
CA PRO A 131 -29.16 18.14 -7.77
C PRO A 131 -28.05 19.14 -8.14
N GLN A 132 -27.32 19.65 -7.14
CA GLN A 132 -26.31 20.71 -7.34
C GLN A 132 -24.89 20.25 -6.99
N ALA A 133 -24.73 19.31 -6.07
CA ALA A 133 -23.43 18.79 -5.65
C ALA A 133 -23.56 17.40 -5.05
N SER A 134 -22.45 16.65 -5.08
CA SER A 134 -22.29 15.42 -4.31
C SER A 134 -21.68 15.72 -2.94
N GLU A 135 -22.25 15.16 -1.89
CA GLU A 135 -21.75 15.28 -0.52
C GLU A 135 -21.08 13.97 -0.08
N ARG A 136 -19.84 14.04 0.42
CA ARG A 136 -19.15 12.86 0.95
C ARG A 136 -19.77 12.47 2.30
N LEU A 137 -20.22 11.22 2.40
CA LEU A 137 -20.82 10.64 3.59
C LEU A 137 -19.83 9.81 4.42
N ALA A 138 -18.98 9.03 3.74
CA ALA A 138 -18.05 8.10 4.40
C ALA A 138 -16.90 7.72 3.46
N GLY A 139 -15.97 6.89 3.95
CA GLY A 139 -14.94 6.29 3.10
C GLY A 139 -14.23 5.10 3.75
N ALA A 140 -13.40 4.44 2.95
CA ALA A 140 -12.55 3.32 3.33
C ALA A 140 -11.24 3.37 2.55
N VAL A 141 -10.24 2.62 2.98
CA VAL A 141 -8.98 2.41 2.24
C VAL A 141 -8.91 0.96 1.82
N THR A 142 -8.43 0.69 0.60
CA THR A 142 -8.28 -0.68 0.12
C THR A 142 -7.13 -1.39 0.83
N GLY A 143 -7.42 -2.63 1.25
CA GLY A 143 -6.46 -3.52 1.89
C GLY A 143 -5.45 -4.14 0.92
N PRO A 144 -4.56 -5.01 1.43
CA PRO A 144 -3.53 -5.67 0.63
C PRO A 144 -4.06 -6.51 -0.54
N ASP A 145 -5.28 -7.05 -0.41
CA ASP A 145 -5.96 -7.82 -1.45
C ASP A 145 -6.90 -6.95 -2.30
N GLY A 146 -6.77 -5.62 -2.19
CA GLY A 146 -7.62 -4.63 -2.85
C GLY A 146 -9.05 -4.61 -2.32
N ASP A 147 -9.34 -5.36 -1.27
CA ASP A 147 -10.64 -5.40 -0.61
C ASP A 147 -10.92 -4.11 0.16
N PHE A 148 -12.19 -3.74 0.24
CA PHE A 148 -12.60 -2.58 1.04
C PHE A 148 -13.96 -2.83 1.70
N ASP A 149 -14.17 -2.13 2.81
CA ASP A 149 -15.41 -2.14 3.59
C ASP A 149 -15.73 -0.71 4.03
N VAL A 150 -16.67 -0.07 3.33
CA VAL A 150 -17.19 1.25 3.70
C VAL A 150 -18.25 1.07 4.78
N LYS A 151 -17.86 1.42 6.00
CA LYS A 151 -18.75 1.43 7.15
C LYS A 151 -19.41 2.79 7.31
N VAL A 152 -20.57 2.81 7.96
CA VAL A 152 -21.31 4.02 8.36
C VAL A 152 -21.89 3.78 9.76
N ASP A 153 -22.20 4.85 10.50
CA ASP A 153 -22.95 4.69 11.73
C ASP A 153 -24.39 4.22 11.45
N ARG A 154 -25.07 3.71 12.48
CA ARG A 154 -26.41 3.12 12.32
C ARG A 154 -27.49 4.11 11.89
N ARG A 155 -27.41 5.38 12.30
CA ARG A 155 -28.39 6.40 11.89
C ARG A 155 -28.25 6.71 10.41
N LEU A 156 -27.02 6.84 9.92
CA LEU A 156 -26.76 6.99 8.50
C LEU A 156 -27.19 5.72 7.75
N ALA A 157 -26.87 4.54 8.26
CA ALA A 157 -27.25 3.25 7.67
C ALA A 157 -28.77 3.15 7.45
N ASP A 158 -29.57 3.55 8.44
CA ASP A 158 -31.03 3.55 8.35
C ASP A 158 -31.57 4.55 7.30
N ALA A 159 -30.81 5.62 7.00
CA ALA A 159 -31.16 6.66 6.03
C ALA A 159 -30.59 6.43 4.61
N LEU A 160 -29.64 5.51 4.43
CA LEU A 160 -29.02 5.22 3.13
C LEU A 160 -29.98 4.64 2.08
N PRO A 161 -30.95 3.75 2.41
CA PRO A 161 -31.83 3.15 1.41
C PRO A 161 -32.61 4.15 0.57
N ASP A 162 -32.91 5.34 1.09
CA ASP A 162 -33.68 6.36 0.38
C ASP A 162 -32.83 7.38 -0.39
N LYS A 163 -31.50 7.19 -0.41
CA LYS A 163 -30.56 8.13 -1.03
C LYS A 163 -30.04 7.60 -2.37
N ALA A 164 -29.86 8.52 -3.32
CA ALA A 164 -29.03 8.26 -4.50
C ALA A 164 -27.56 8.36 -4.09
N LEU A 165 -26.80 7.30 -4.31
CA LEU A 165 -25.43 7.17 -3.82
C LEU A 165 -24.46 6.97 -4.99
N LEU A 166 -23.20 7.33 -4.79
CA LEU A 166 -22.11 6.91 -5.68
C LEU A 166 -20.88 6.57 -4.86
N LEU A 167 -20.05 5.68 -5.39
CA LEU A 167 -18.74 5.38 -4.85
C LEU A 167 -17.67 5.98 -5.77
N LYS A 168 -16.73 6.73 -5.20
CA LYS A 168 -15.55 7.21 -5.89
C LYS A 168 -14.32 6.46 -5.40
N LEU A 169 -13.47 6.05 -6.33
CA LEU A 169 -12.11 5.64 -6.08
C LEU A 169 -11.21 6.85 -6.34
N VAL A 170 -10.46 7.27 -5.33
CA VAL A 170 -9.52 8.39 -5.42
C VAL A 170 -8.11 7.94 -5.06
N ASP A 171 -7.11 8.61 -5.64
CA ASP A 171 -5.70 8.38 -5.34
C ASP A 171 -5.26 8.99 -4.00
N PRO A 172 -4.09 8.59 -3.48
CA PRO A 172 -3.56 9.17 -2.25
C PRO A 172 -3.44 10.69 -2.32
N GLU A 173 -3.28 11.27 -3.51
CA GLU A 173 -3.25 12.69 -3.79
C GLU A 173 -4.66 13.33 -3.89
N GLY A 174 -5.72 12.52 -3.87
CA GLY A 174 -7.12 12.95 -3.91
C GLY A 174 -7.72 13.11 -5.32
N ALA A 175 -7.01 12.74 -6.38
CA ALA A 175 -7.54 12.76 -7.74
C ALA A 175 -8.47 11.56 -8.00
N GLU A 176 -9.55 11.81 -8.74
CA GLU A 176 -10.53 10.78 -9.09
C GLU A 176 -9.94 9.80 -10.11
N VAL A 177 -10.11 8.50 -9.84
CA VAL A 177 -9.58 7.39 -10.64
C VAL A 177 -10.71 6.67 -11.36
N ALA A 178 -11.77 6.39 -10.61
CA ALA A 178 -12.95 5.72 -11.11
C ALA A 178 -14.15 6.11 -10.24
N THR A 179 -15.32 6.13 -10.85
CA THR A 179 -16.58 6.42 -10.17
C THR A 179 -17.60 5.37 -10.56
N SER A 180 -18.36 4.86 -9.59
CA SER A 180 -19.48 3.99 -9.88
C SER A 180 -20.57 4.76 -10.62
N GLY A 181 -21.44 4.07 -11.35
CA GLY A 181 -22.73 4.65 -11.69
C GLY A 181 -23.51 5.07 -10.43
N VAL A 182 -24.52 5.93 -10.59
CA VAL A 182 -25.43 6.26 -9.49
C VAL A 182 -26.12 4.99 -9.02
N LEU A 183 -25.88 4.65 -7.77
CA LEU A 183 -26.48 3.54 -7.06
C LEU A 183 -27.81 4.05 -6.53
N GLY A 184 -28.90 3.49 -7.06
CA GLY A 184 -30.22 3.71 -6.46
C GLY A 184 -30.31 3.11 -5.05
N PRO A 185 -31.51 3.17 -4.43
CA PRO A 185 -31.82 2.50 -3.17
C PRO A 185 -31.18 1.12 -3.08
N ALA A 186 -30.18 0.97 -2.23
CA ALA A 186 -29.39 -0.25 -2.11
C ALA A 186 -29.50 -0.79 -0.68
N PRO A 187 -29.70 -2.11 -0.52
CA PRO A 187 -29.60 -2.71 0.81
C PRO A 187 -28.17 -2.51 1.34
N LEU A 188 -28.07 -2.32 2.66
CA LEU A 188 -26.79 -2.30 3.36
C LEU A 188 -26.00 -3.58 3.05
N GLY A 189 -24.68 -3.45 2.94
CA GLY A 189 -23.79 -4.57 2.63
C GLY A 189 -23.68 -4.88 1.14
N ARG A 190 -24.14 -4.00 0.24
CA ARG A 190 -24.04 -4.22 -1.20
C ARG A 190 -22.58 -4.35 -1.63
N ARG A 191 -22.29 -5.37 -2.43
CA ARG A 191 -20.95 -5.61 -2.97
C ARG A 191 -20.75 -4.90 -4.31
N ILE A 192 -19.71 -4.10 -4.45
CA ILE A 192 -19.33 -3.37 -5.66
C ILE A 192 -17.84 -3.54 -5.90
N ASN A 193 -17.46 -4.04 -7.08
CA ASN A 193 -16.06 -4.18 -7.45
C ASN A 193 -15.69 -3.12 -8.47
N PHE A 194 -14.48 -2.57 -8.35
CA PHE A 194 -13.90 -1.67 -9.33
C PHE A 194 -12.88 -2.42 -10.18
N LEU A 195 -12.97 -2.25 -11.50
CA LEU A 195 -11.94 -2.69 -12.43
C LEU A 195 -11.32 -1.45 -13.06
N ILE A 196 -10.06 -1.17 -12.74
CA ILE A 196 -9.35 0.02 -13.24
C ILE A 196 -8.27 -0.35 -14.25
N ASP A 197 -7.95 0.60 -15.12
CA ASP A 197 -6.82 0.50 -16.05
C ASP A 197 -5.89 1.71 -15.87
N ASP A 198 -5.65 2.08 -14.60
CA ASP A 198 -4.82 3.23 -14.25
C ASP A 198 -3.47 2.79 -13.69
N ARG A 199 -2.39 3.04 -14.44
CA ARG A 199 -1.04 2.63 -14.07
C ARG A 199 -0.49 3.33 -12.81
N ARG A 200 -1.06 4.46 -12.40
CA ARG A 200 -0.68 5.14 -11.15
C ARG A 200 -0.86 4.23 -9.92
N PHE A 201 -1.76 3.25 -10.02
CA PHE A 201 -2.08 2.33 -8.94
C PHE A 201 -1.58 0.92 -9.17
N ALA A 202 -0.64 0.70 -10.09
CA ALA A 202 -0.14 -0.64 -10.39
C ALA A 202 0.17 -1.44 -9.10
N GLY A 203 0.58 -0.72 -8.05
CA GLY A 203 0.86 -1.28 -6.74
C GLY A 203 2.17 -2.06 -6.78
N GLU A 204 2.46 -2.79 -5.72
CA GLU A 204 3.61 -3.70 -5.74
C GLU A 204 3.48 -4.71 -6.88
N THR A 205 4.59 -4.96 -7.56
CA THR A 205 4.67 -5.92 -8.66
C THR A 205 4.30 -7.31 -8.14
N ARG A 206 3.77 -8.18 -9.01
CA ARG A 206 3.47 -9.56 -8.61
C ARG A 206 4.72 -10.24 -8.04
N PHE A 207 5.89 -10.03 -8.64
CA PHE A 207 7.14 -10.55 -8.10
C PHE A 207 7.42 -10.05 -6.67
N ALA A 208 7.31 -8.75 -6.41
CA ALA A 208 7.55 -8.16 -5.09
C ALA A 208 6.61 -8.75 -4.03
N ARG A 209 5.29 -8.79 -4.32
CA ARG A 209 4.29 -9.35 -3.40
C ARG A 209 4.54 -10.82 -3.06
N MET A 210 5.00 -11.60 -4.03
CA MET A 210 5.30 -13.02 -3.79
C MET A 210 6.63 -13.23 -3.08
N ARG A 211 7.59 -12.35 -3.33
CA ARG A 211 8.89 -12.38 -2.69
C ARG A 211 8.79 -12.07 -1.19
N GLN A 212 7.96 -11.11 -0.79
CA GLN A 212 7.84 -10.66 0.60
C GLN A 212 7.59 -11.80 1.62
N PRO A 213 6.59 -12.70 1.46
CA PRO A 213 6.40 -13.82 2.38
C PRO A 213 7.41 -14.96 2.18
N LEU A 214 8.04 -15.07 1.01
CA LEU A 214 9.01 -16.13 0.71
C LEU A 214 10.42 -15.83 1.21
N ASP A 215 10.87 -14.58 1.19
CA ASP A 215 12.22 -14.18 1.58
C ASP A 215 12.62 -14.63 3.00
N PRO A 216 11.77 -14.48 4.04
CA PRO A 216 12.07 -14.99 5.37
C PRO A 216 12.24 -16.51 5.42
N LEU A 217 11.47 -17.26 4.61
CA LEU A 217 11.50 -18.72 4.58
C LEU A 217 12.70 -19.27 3.81
N LEU A 218 13.15 -18.52 2.81
CA LEU A 218 14.31 -18.87 2.00
C LEU A 218 15.65 -18.48 2.68
N ARG A 219 15.61 -17.61 3.70
CA ARG A 219 16.80 -17.28 4.51
C ARG A 219 17.31 -18.53 5.22
N GLY A 220 18.53 -18.96 4.89
CA GLY A 220 19.17 -20.15 5.45
C GLY A 220 18.96 -21.42 4.64
N MET A 221 18.10 -21.39 3.61
CA MET A 221 18.04 -22.48 2.63
C MET A 221 19.08 -22.24 1.55
N VAL A 222 19.82 -23.30 1.17
CA VAL A 222 20.65 -23.26 -0.04
C VAL A 222 19.69 -23.29 -1.22
N VAL A 223 19.40 -22.11 -1.79
CA VAL A 223 18.37 -21.94 -2.84
C VAL A 223 18.62 -22.90 -4.00
N ASP A 224 19.87 -23.19 -4.33
CA ASP A 224 20.28 -24.09 -5.42
C ASP A 224 19.93 -25.57 -5.18
N ARG A 225 19.65 -25.97 -3.93
CA ARG A 225 19.26 -27.35 -3.59
C ARG A 225 17.75 -27.58 -3.63
N ILE A 226 16.95 -26.51 -3.65
CA ILE A 226 15.49 -26.60 -3.69
C ILE A 226 15.07 -27.11 -5.09
N GLY A 227 14.50 -28.29 -5.16
CA GLY A 227 14.04 -28.88 -6.43
C GLY A 227 14.93 -29.98 -7.01
N ALA A 228 16.08 -30.32 -6.40
CA ALA A 228 16.93 -31.42 -6.85
C ALA A 228 16.43 -32.79 -6.31
N ALA A 229 16.24 -33.76 -7.21
CA ALA A 229 16.00 -35.21 -7.05
C ALA A 229 15.01 -35.77 -5.99
N GLY A 230 14.42 -34.97 -5.09
CA GLY A 230 13.43 -35.42 -4.08
C GLY A 230 12.49 -34.30 -3.59
N ALA A 231 12.62 -33.10 -4.14
CA ALA A 231 12.16 -31.83 -3.57
C ALA A 231 10.76 -31.36 -4.01
N ARG A 232 9.84 -32.28 -4.35
CA ARG A 232 8.41 -31.91 -4.49
C ARG A 232 7.82 -31.43 -3.16
N GLN A 233 8.37 -31.93 -2.05
CA GLN A 233 7.95 -31.57 -0.69
C GLN A 233 8.35 -30.14 -0.31
N ASP A 234 9.51 -29.64 -0.76
CA ASP A 234 9.97 -28.27 -0.44
C ASP A 234 9.03 -27.21 -0.99
N PHE A 235 8.60 -27.33 -2.26
CA PHE A 235 7.65 -26.39 -2.84
C PHE A 235 6.27 -26.49 -2.18
N GLN A 236 5.85 -27.68 -1.75
CA GLN A 236 4.60 -27.84 -1.00
C GLN A 236 4.71 -27.21 0.40
N TYR A 237 5.84 -27.38 1.08
CA TYR A 237 6.11 -26.76 2.37
C TYR A 237 6.12 -25.23 2.25
N LEU A 238 6.91 -24.67 1.34
CA LEU A 238 6.96 -23.22 1.09
C LEU A 238 5.61 -22.64 0.68
N SER A 239 4.87 -23.34 -0.18
CA SER A 239 3.50 -22.93 -0.58
C SER A 239 2.55 -22.85 0.61
N ARG A 240 2.59 -23.83 1.52
CA ARG A 240 1.77 -23.82 2.75
C ARG A 240 2.20 -22.73 3.72
N MET A 241 3.51 -22.60 3.96
CA MET A 241 4.06 -21.63 4.91
C MET A 241 3.86 -20.18 4.46
N ALA A 242 3.98 -19.89 3.16
CA ALA A 242 3.77 -18.57 2.60
C ALA A 242 2.31 -18.29 2.24
N ASN A 243 1.42 -19.28 2.34
CA ASN A 243 0.04 -19.23 1.84
C ASN A 243 -0.04 -18.77 0.36
N LEU A 244 0.85 -19.28 -0.48
CA LEU A 244 0.95 -18.92 -1.90
C LEU A 244 0.70 -20.15 -2.80
N PRO A 245 0.16 -19.97 -4.01
CA PRO A 245 0.01 -21.06 -4.97
C PRO A 245 1.36 -21.70 -5.31
N LYS A 246 1.43 -23.04 -5.27
CA LYS A 246 2.66 -23.80 -5.51
C LYS A 246 3.39 -23.40 -6.80
N ARG A 247 2.67 -23.24 -7.90
CA ARG A 247 3.24 -22.84 -9.20
C ARG A 247 3.98 -21.51 -9.14
N ASP A 248 3.47 -20.58 -8.34
CA ASP A 248 4.08 -19.26 -8.25
C ASP A 248 5.30 -19.26 -7.32
N VAL A 249 5.26 -20.04 -6.25
CA VAL A 249 6.44 -20.32 -5.42
C VAL A 249 7.55 -20.94 -6.27
N GLU A 250 7.22 -21.96 -7.08
CA GLU A 250 8.16 -22.58 -8.01
C GLU A 250 8.80 -21.55 -8.95
N ARG A 251 8.02 -20.63 -9.52
CA ARG A 251 8.54 -19.55 -10.40
C ARG A 251 9.49 -18.61 -9.68
N VAL A 252 9.14 -18.14 -8.48
CA VAL A 252 10.01 -17.21 -7.72
C VAL A 252 11.32 -17.91 -7.33
N VAL A 253 11.26 -19.15 -6.86
CA VAL A 253 12.46 -19.91 -6.49
C VAL A 253 13.35 -20.17 -7.70
N ARG A 254 12.77 -20.64 -8.82
CA ARG A 254 13.53 -20.86 -10.07
C ARG A 254 14.17 -19.58 -10.59
N ALA A 255 13.45 -18.47 -10.55
CA ALA A 255 13.99 -17.17 -10.95
C ALA A 255 15.20 -16.76 -10.10
N ARG A 256 15.19 -17.05 -8.78
CA ARG A 256 16.35 -16.80 -7.90
C ARG A 256 17.53 -17.72 -8.16
N GLN A 257 17.29 -19.00 -8.45
CA GLN A 257 18.36 -19.93 -8.84
C GLN A 257 19.06 -19.45 -10.11
N MET A 258 18.28 -19.10 -11.14
CA MET A 258 18.81 -18.55 -12.39
C MET A 258 19.58 -17.24 -12.18
N ALA A 259 19.08 -16.36 -11.30
CA ALA A 259 19.78 -15.14 -10.90
C ALA A 259 21.11 -15.44 -10.19
N ALA A 260 21.16 -16.43 -9.31
CA ALA A 260 22.40 -16.83 -8.64
C ALA A 260 23.45 -17.35 -9.65
N GLU A 261 23.02 -18.13 -10.65
CA GLU A 261 23.91 -18.68 -11.69
C GLU A 261 24.45 -17.61 -12.66
N THR A 262 23.66 -16.57 -12.94
CA THR A 262 23.99 -15.55 -13.97
C THR A 262 24.43 -14.21 -13.41
N SER A 263 24.24 -14.00 -12.10
CA SER A 263 24.37 -12.69 -11.43
C SER A 263 23.45 -11.59 -12.01
N LEU A 264 22.33 -11.98 -12.62
CA LEU A 264 21.30 -11.05 -13.12
C LEU A 264 20.13 -10.92 -12.14
N GLU A 265 19.32 -9.87 -12.31
CA GLU A 265 18.15 -9.64 -11.47
C GLU A 265 17.10 -10.78 -11.60
N PRO A 266 16.63 -11.36 -10.49
CA PRO A 266 15.65 -12.46 -10.53
C PRO A 266 14.30 -12.05 -11.14
N GLU A 267 13.94 -10.76 -11.11
CA GLU A 267 12.74 -10.27 -11.79
C GLU A 267 12.74 -10.61 -13.29
N LEU A 268 13.89 -10.54 -13.95
CA LEU A 268 13.99 -10.80 -15.39
C LEU A 268 13.62 -12.25 -15.73
N PHE A 269 14.10 -13.21 -14.93
CA PHE A 269 13.76 -14.62 -15.08
C PHE A 269 12.31 -14.90 -14.69
N TYR A 270 11.80 -14.23 -13.65
CA TYR A 270 10.39 -14.36 -13.28
C TYR A 270 9.45 -13.88 -14.40
N ALA A 271 9.79 -12.79 -15.09
CA ALA A 271 9.06 -12.33 -16.28
C ALA A 271 9.03 -13.41 -17.37
N CYS A 272 10.16 -14.06 -17.65
CA CYS A 272 10.25 -15.15 -18.62
C CYS A 272 9.32 -16.31 -18.26
N LEU A 273 9.37 -16.79 -17.01
CA LEU A 273 8.57 -17.92 -16.53
C LEU A 273 7.06 -17.62 -16.49
N THR A 274 6.67 -16.35 -16.26
CA THR A 274 5.25 -15.94 -16.26
C THR A 274 4.67 -15.78 -17.66
N GLN A 275 5.50 -15.51 -18.68
CA GLN A 275 5.08 -15.55 -20.09
C GLN A 275 5.16 -16.95 -20.72
N GLY A 276 5.44 -17.99 -19.92
CA GLY A 276 5.37 -19.38 -20.38
C GLY A 276 6.66 -19.94 -20.95
N LEU A 277 7.80 -19.24 -20.81
CA LEU A 277 9.09 -19.85 -21.14
C LEU A 277 9.39 -21.04 -20.21
N PRO A 278 10.08 -22.09 -20.70
CA PRO A 278 10.49 -23.22 -19.88
C PRO A 278 11.34 -22.78 -18.68
N ALA A 279 11.23 -23.50 -17.56
CA ALA A 279 12.08 -23.31 -16.37
C ALA A 279 13.49 -23.90 -16.57
N ASP A 280 14.10 -23.58 -17.70
CA ASP A 280 15.41 -24.04 -18.16
C ASP A 280 16.22 -22.81 -18.55
N LEU A 281 17.34 -22.59 -17.87
CA LEU A 281 18.14 -21.39 -18.02
C LEU A 281 18.72 -21.29 -19.44
N ASP A 282 19.26 -22.37 -19.99
CA ASP A 282 19.88 -22.38 -21.30
C ASP A 282 18.85 -22.06 -22.40
N ARG A 283 17.63 -22.58 -22.27
CA ARG A 283 16.52 -22.24 -23.19
C ARG A 283 16.09 -20.78 -23.10
N ILE A 284 16.09 -20.17 -21.92
CA ILE A 284 15.77 -18.75 -21.74
C ILE A 284 16.89 -17.88 -22.36
N LEU A 285 18.14 -18.19 -22.08
CA LEU A 285 19.30 -17.45 -22.57
C LEU A 285 19.45 -17.52 -24.11
N ALA A 286 19.01 -18.62 -24.72
CA ALA A 286 19.01 -18.82 -26.17
C ALA A 286 17.89 -18.04 -26.92
N GLN A 287 16.89 -17.46 -26.24
CA GLN A 287 15.80 -16.71 -26.90
C GLN A 287 16.31 -15.48 -27.65
N THR A 288 15.67 -15.07 -28.75
CA THR A 288 16.14 -13.90 -29.50
C THR A 288 15.97 -12.59 -28.70
N PRO A 289 16.79 -11.55 -28.98
CA PRO A 289 16.64 -10.23 -28.33
C PRO A 289 15.23 -9.64 -28.47
N GLU A 290 14.58 -9.83 -29.62
CA GLU A 290 13.23 -9.33 -29.91
C GLU A 290 12.20 -10.03 -29.01
N MET A 291 12.32 -11.35 -28.85
CA MET A 291 11.44 -12.14 -27.97
C MET A 291 11.61 -11.71 -26.51
N LEU A 292 12.85 -11.56 -26.04
CA LEU A 292 13.13 -11.11 -24.67
C LEU A 292 12.57 -9.70 -24.41
N THR A 293 12.75 -8.79 -25.38
CA THR A 293 12.19 -7.43 -25.32
C THR A 293 10.67 -7.45 -25.21
N ALA A 294 10.00 -8.26 -26.03
CA ALA A 294 8.55 -8.41 -26.01
C ALA A 294 8.07 -8.99 -24.66
N ILE A 295 8.76 -10.00 -24.12
CA ILE A 295 8.45 -10.62 -22.83
C ILE A 295 8.57 -9.63 -21.67
N LEU A 296 9.69 -8.90 -21.58
CA LEU A 296 9.93 -7.93 -20.50
C LEU A 296 8.92 -6.79 -20.57
N THR A 297 8.64 -6.28 -21.77
CA THR A 297 7.63 -5.24 -22.00
C THR A 297 6.24 -5.71 -21.57
N GLN A 298 5.86 -6.93 -21.97
CA GLN A 298 4.55 -7.50 -21.63
C GLN A 298 4.43 -7.83 -20.14
N ALA A 299 5.51 -8.27 -19.50
CA ALA A 299 5.55 -8.51 -18.07
C ALA A 299 5.40 -7.21 -17.27
N GLY A 300 6.05 -6.13 -17.69
CA GLY A 300 5.86 -4.79 -17.12
C GLY A 300 4.43 -4.29 -17.29
N LYS A 301 3.83 -4.44 -18.48
CA LYS A 301 2.42 -4.08 -18.74
C LYS A 301 1.43 -4.83 -17.85
N LYS A 302 1.71 -6.09 -17.53
CA LYS A 302 0.88 -6.93 -16.62
C LYS A 302 1.21 -6.70 -15.14
N ASN A 303 2.10 -5.77 -14.82
CA ASN A 303 2.69 -5.55 -13.49
C ASN A 303 3.21 -6.85 -12.83
N ALA A 304 3.76 -7.76 -13.64
CA ALA A 304 4.40 -8.97 -13.12
C ALA A 304 5.77 -8.64 -12.51
N ILE A 305 6.45 -7.67 -13.10
CA ILE A 305 7.73 -7.09 -12.68
C ILE A 305 7.65 -5.56 -12.74
N ARG A 306 8.69 -4.86 -12.28
CA ARG A 306 8.75 -3.41 -12.44
C ARG A 306 8.70 -3.06 -13.93
N SER A 307 7.95 -2.00 -14.27
CA SER A 307 7.98 -1.47 -15.64
C SER A 307 9.36 -0.91 -15.93
N LEU A 308 9.99 -1.44 -16.98
CA LEU A 308 11.29 -0.99 -17.47
C LEU A 308 11.07 0.04 -18.58
N SER A 309 11.87 1.10 -18.59
CA SER A 309 12.01 2.00 -19.74
C SER A 309 12.58 1.26 -20.94
N ALA A 310 12.49 1.86 -22.13
CA ALA A 310 13.08 1.29 -23.34
C ALA A 310 14.60 1.06 -23.18
N GLN A 311 15.31 2.00 -22.55
CA GLN A 311 16.74 1.89 -22.30
C GLN A 311 17.07 0.77 -21.30
N GLU A 312 16.34 0.68 -20.19
CA GLU A 312 16.51 -0.41 -19.21
C GLU A 312 16.20 -1.77 -19.82
N THR A 313 15.18 -1.86 -20.69
CA THR A 313 14.82 -3.11 -21.38
C THR A 313 15.96 -3.56 -22.30
N THR A 314 16.51 -2.65 -23.11
CA THR A 314 17.66 -2.96 -23.97
C THR A 314 18.87 -3.39 -23.14
N ALA A 315 19.17 -2.69 -22.04
CA ALA A 315 20.27 -3.04 -21.15
C ALA A 315 20.09 -4.44 -20.54
N ALA A 316 18.88 -4.77 -20.06
CA ALA A 316 18.57 -6.08 -19.50
C ALA A 316 18.73 -7.20 -20.56
N VAL A 317 18.26 -6.98 -21.78
CA VAL A 317 18.43 -7.94 -22.89
C VAL A 317 19.91 -8.15 -23.22
N THR A 318 20.71 -7.08 -23.29
CA THR A 318 22.16 -7.18 -23.51
C THR A 318 22.83 -7.98 -22.40
N GLN A 319 22.50 -7.72 -21.13
CA GLN A 319 23.04 -8.47 -19.99
C GLN A 319 22.70 -9.97 -20.05
N ILE A 320 21.46 -10.31 -20.44
CA ILE A 320 21.04 -11.71 -20.66
C ILE A 320 21.87 -12.35 -21.78
N LYS A 321 22.13 -11.63 -22.87
CA LYS A 321 22.94 -12.12 -23.99
C LYS A 321 24.40 -12.31 -23.63
N GLU A 322 24.99 -11.40 -22.87
CA GLU A 322 26.35 -11.54 -22.36
C GLU A 322 26.48 -12.74 -21.42
N ALA A 323 25.48 -12.98 -20.56
CA ALA A 323 25.45 -14.15 -19.68
C ALA A 323 25.42 -15.46 -20.49
N TRP A 324 24.66 -15.50 -21.59
CA TRP A 324 24.64 -16.63 -22.51
C TRP A 324 26.01 -16.90 -23.14
N VAL A 325 26.67 -15.87 -23.69
CA VAL A 325 28.00 -15.98 -24.30
C VAL A 325 29.03 -16.45 -23.28
N LYS A 326 29.06 -15.85 -22.08
CA LYS A 326 29.96 -16.26 -20.99
C LYS A 326 29.78 -17.73 -20.61
N ARG A 327 28.54 -18.22 -20.61
CA ARG A 327 28.22 -19.61 -20.28
C ARG A 327 28.65 -20.57 -21.39
N LEU A 328 28.45 -20.22 -22.65
CA LEU A 328 28.95 -21.01 -23.79
C LEU A 328 30.48 -21.12 -23.77
N LEU A 329 31.20 -20.02 -23.53
CA LEU A 329 32.66 -20.02 -23.44
C LEU A 329 33.19 -20.82 -22.26
N LYS A 330 32.47 -20.90 -21.14
CA LYS A 330 32.84 -21.73 -19.99
C LYS A 330 32.60 -23.22 -20.21
N ASN A 331 31.65 -23.57 -21.09
CA ASN A 331 31.25 -24.94 -21.36
C ASN A 331 31.92 -25.54 -22.60
N GLU A 332 32.85 -24.83 -23.27
CA GLU A 332 33.70 -25.44 -24.28
C GLU A 332 34.56 -26.55 -23.62
N PRO A 333 34.41 -27.82 -24.02
CA PRO A 333 35.31 -28.87 -23.56
C PRO A 333 36.71 -28.49 -24.03
N ALA A 334 37.70 -28.63 -23.15
CA ALA A 334 39.08 -28.19 -23.33
C ALA A 334 39.88 -28.92 -24.46
N GLY A 335 39.25 -29.33 -25.56
CA GLY A 335 39.84 -30.22 -26.55
C GLY A 335 39.50 -29.98 -28.04
N GLU A 336 38.61 -29.07 -28.42
CA GLU A 336 38.34 -28.81 -29.84
C GLU A 336 38.68 -27.37 -30.23
N SER A 337 39.94 -27.16 -30.61
CA SER A 337 40.40 -25.99 -31.34
C SER A 337 39.60 -25.85 -32.63
N LEU A 338 38.65 -24.91 -32.66
CA LEU A 338 38.00 -24.49 -33.89
C LEU A 338 39.02 -23.82 -34.81
N VAL A 339 39.30 -24.48 -35.93
CA VAL A 339 40.08 -23.97 -37.06
C VAL A 339 39.43 -22.69 -37.57
N ARG A 340 40.17 -21.57 -37.51
CA ARG A 340 39.85 -20.35 -38.24
C ARG A 340 39.88 -20.65 -39.74
N LEU A 341 38.73 -20.63 -40.40
CA LEU A 341 38.65 -20.42 -41.85
C LEU A 341 38.75 -18.91 -42.11
N ILE A 342 39.75 -18.55 -42.91
CA ILE A 342 40.07 -17.19 -43.38
C ILE A 342 39.00 -16.73 -44.36
#